data_AF-A0A379SVN0-F1
#
_entry.id   AF-A0A379SVN0-F1
#
_cell.length_a   1.000
_cell.length_b   1.000
_cell.length_c   1.000
_cell.angle_alpha   90.00
_cell.angle_beta   90.00
_cell.angle_gamma   90.00
#
_symmetry.space_group_name_H-M   'P 1'
#
loop_
_entity.id
_entity.type
_entity.pdbx_description
1 polymer ?
#
loop_
_entity_poly.entity_id
_entity_poly.type
_entity_poly.pdbx_seq_one_letter_code
_entity_poly.pdbx_strand_id
1 'polypeptide(L)' 'MERYFQQRGRVMAPSNRKQAELPASAEFIPNPVGTACGFALQLNRCLMFFTPRRTVGI' A
#
# COMPACT_ATOMS: atom_id res chain seq x y z
N MET A 1 -9.13 -3.94 -1.23
CA MET A 1 -8.20 -4.88 -0.59
C MET A 1 -8.81 -6.27 -0.38
N GLU A 2 -9.95 -6.41 0.29
CA GLU A 2 -10.60 -7.72 0.51
C GLU A 2 -10.81 -8.53 -0.77
N ARG A 3 -11.27 -7.87 -1.84
CA ARG A 3 -11.41 -8.48 -3.18
C ARG A 3 -10.10 -9.12 -3.69
N TYR A 4 -8.93 -8.54 -3.40
CA TYR A 4 -7.62 -9.08 -3.82
C TYR A 4 -7.35 -10.45 -3.18
N PHE A 5 -7.72 -10.62 -1.91
CA PHE A 5 -7.57 -11.88 -1.18
C PHE A 5 -8.63 -12.90 -1.59
N GLN A 6 -9.90 -12.47 -1.72
CA GLN A 6 -11.00 -13.31 -2.17
C GLN A 6 -10.73 -13.91 -3.56
N GLN A 7 -10.27 -13.11 -4.52
CA GLN A 7 -9.90 -13.58 -5.87
C GLN A 7 -8.77 -14.64 -5.86
N ARG A 8 -8.00 -14.73 -4.77
CA ARG A 8 -6.91 -15.70 -4.59
C ARG A 8 -7.28 -16.83 -3.63
N GLY A 9 -8.55 -16.96 -3.25
CA GLY A 9 -9.03 -18.00 -2.32
C GLY A 9 -8.50 -17.85 -0.89
N ARG A 10 -8.13 -16.64 -0.46
CA ARG A 10 -7.57 -16.37 0.87
C ARG A 10 -8.50 -15.45 1.67
N VAL A 11 -8.54 -15.64 2.99
CA VAL A 11 -9.15 -14.69 3.92
C VAL A 11 -8.15 -13.58 4.25
N MET A 12 -8.61 -12.33 4.29
CA MET A 12 -7.76 -11.19 4.64
C MET A 12 -7.44 -11.22 6.14
N ALA A 13 -6.16 -11.28 6.50
CA ALA A 13 -5.73 -11.16 7.89
C ALA A 13 -6.08 -9.76 8.46
N PRO A 14 -6.50 -9.65 9.74
CA PRO A 14 -6.79 -8.37 10.38
C PRO A 14 -5.64 -7.36 10.30
N SER A 15 -4.40 -7.84 10.38
CA SER A 15 -3.18 -7.03 10.30
C SER A 15 -2.99 -6.34 8.94
N ASN A 16 -3.68 -6.76 7.89
CA ASN A 16 -3.62 -6.14 6.57
C ASN A 16 -4.44 -4.85 6.49
N ARG A 17 -5.40 -4.62 7.39
CA ARG A 17 -6.23 -3.40 7.39
C ARG A 17 -5.40 -2.11 7.43
N LYS A 18 -4.28 -2.13 8.15
CA LYS A 18 -3.35 -0.99 8.23
C LYS A 18 -2.77 -0.53 6.88
N GLN A 19 -2.80 -1.38 5.84
CA GLN A 19 -2.33 -1.00 4.49
C GLN A 19 -3.31 -0.06 3.77
N ALA A 20 -4.51 0.17 4.33
CA ALA A 20 -5.49 1.13 3.85
C ALA A 20 -5.54 2.42 4.70
N GLU A 21 -4.72 2.50 5.76
CA GLU A 21 -4.59 3.70 6.58
C GLU A 21 -3.52 4.61 5.98
N LEU A 22 -3.91 5.80 5.55
CA LEU A 22 -3.02 6.79 4.93
C LEU A 22 -3.04 8.09 5.74
N PRO A 23 -1.93 8.85 5.79
CA PRO A 23 -1.94 10.21 6.30
C PRO A 23 -2.95 11.07 5.52
N ALA A 24 -3.67 11.95 6.20
CA ALA A 24 -4.73 12.76 5.58
C ALA A 24 -4.24 13.64 4.41
N SER A 25 -2.98 14.08 4.44
CA SER A 25 -2.37 14.92 3.41
C SER A 25 -1.60 14.14 2.35
N ALA A 26 -1.66 12.80 2.37
CA ALA A 26 -0.92 11.97 1.44
C ALA A 26 -1.68 11.76 0.13
N GLU A 27 -0.95 11.81 -0.98
CA GLU A 27 -1.44 11.42 -2.29
C GLU A 27 -1.36 9.89 -2.43
N PHE A 28 -2.49 9.27 -2.76
CA PHE A 28 -2.59 7.82 -2.92
C PHE A 28 -1.97 7.34 -4.24
N ILE A 29 -1.10 6.34 -4.18
CA ILE A 29 -0.49 5.71 -5.35
C ILE A 29 -0.94 4.25 -5.44
N PRO A 30 -1.77 3.87 -6.43
CA PRO A 30 -2.31 2.52 -6.53
C PRO A 30 -1.21 1.49 -6.84
N ASN A 31 -1.34 0.30 -6.26
CA ASN A 31 -0.49 -0.86 -6.58
C ASN A 31 -1.35 -1.96 -7.21
N PRO A 32 -1.37 -2.12 -8.55
CA PRO A 32 -2.22 -3.11 -9.21
C PRO A 32 -1.76 -4.57 -8.99
N VAL A 33 -0.51 -4.79 -8.58
CA VAL A 33 0.10 -6.13 -8.45
C VAL A 33 0.07 -6.67 -7.02
N GLY A 34 -0.17 -5.83 -6.01
CA GLY A 34 -0.12 -6.20 -4.60
C GLY A 34 -1.19 -5.52 -3.76
N THR A 35 -1.11 -5.73 -2.43
CA THR A 35 -2.05 -5.13 -1.48
C THR A 35 -1.52 -3.87 -0.80
N ALA A 36 -0.20 -3.77 -0.60
CA ALA A 36 0.43 -2.57 -0.09
C ALA A 36 0.42 -1.50 -1.19
N CYS A 37 -0.35 -0.43 -0.99
CA CYS A 37 -0.28 0.75 -1.85
C CYS A 37 0.96 1.58 -1.54
N GLY A 38 1.31 2.47 -2.46
CA GLY A 38 2.25 3.54 -2.18
C GLY A 38 1.51 4.83 -1.81
N PHE A 39 2.25 5.80 -1.30
CA PHE A 39 1.76 7.16 -1.15
C PHE A 39 2.90 8.17 -1.21
N ALA A 40 2.58 9.40 -1.59
CA ALA A 40 3.49 10.53 -1.54
C ALA A 40 2.98 11.55 -0.52
N LEU A 41 3.90 12.25 0.14
CA LEU A 41 3.53 13.41 0.96
C LEU A 41 4.59 14.49 0.91
N GLN A 42 4.13 15.73 0.94
CA GLN A 42 5.00 16.89 1.11
C GLN A 42 5.22 17.12 2.61
N LEU A 43 6.47 17.03 3.05
CA LEU A 43 6.87 17.43 4.40
C LEU A 43 7.85 18.59 4.28
N ASN A 44 7.45 19.77 4.74
CA ASN A 44 8.18 21.03 4.55
C ASN A 44 8.47 21.25 3.04
N ARG A 45 9.74 21.41 2.68
CA ARG A 45 10.21 21.57 1.29
C ARG A 45 10.70 20.25 0.67
N CYS A 46 10.30 19.10 1.22
CA CYS A 46 10.69 17.78 0.74
C CYS A 46 9.46 16.96 0.31
N LEU A 47 9.48 16.45 -0.91
CA LEU A 47 8.52 15.46 -1.39
C LEU A 47 9.05 14.06 -1.07
N MET A 48 8.28 13.31 -0.28
CA MET A 48 8.64 11.96 0.16
C MET A 48 7.75 10.92 -0.51
N PHE A 49 8.35 9.82 -0.96
CA PHE A 49 7.65 8.70 -1.58
C PHE A 49 7.81 7.45 -0.73
N PHE A 50 6.68 6.78 -0.47
CA PHE A 50 6.63 5.50 0.21
C PHE A 50 6.08 4.48 -0.79
N THR A 51 6.96 3.62 -1.29
CA THR A 51 6.60 2.60 -2.29
C THR A 51 6.81 1.19 -1.72
N PRO A 52 5.98 0.21 -2.12
CA PRO A 52 6.18 -1.17 -1.71
C PRO A 52 7.53 -1.71 -2.21
N ARG A 53 8.30 -2.34 -1.33
CA ARG A 53 9.46 -3.14 -1.75
C ARG A 53 8.96 -4.47 -2.33
N ARG A 54 9.47 -4.84 -3.50
CA ARG A 54 9.38 -6.19 -4.03
C ARG A 54 10.69 -6.92 -3.73
N THR A 55 10.65 -8.01 -2.97
CA THR A 55 11.76 -8.97 -2.96
C THR A 55 11.62 -9.79 -4.24
N VAL A 56 12.30 -9.38 -5.31
CA VAL A 56 12.58 -10.31 -6.41
C VAL A 56 13.79 -11.11 -5.96
N GLY A 57 13.65 -12.43 -5.87
CA GLY A 57 14.68 -13.31 -5.32
C GLY A 57 16.03 -13.13 -6.01
N ILE A 58 17.02 -12.74 -5.22
CA ILE A 58 18.41 -13.20 -5.33
C ILE A 58 18.58 -14.36 -4.36
#